data_AF-A0A699KYP0-F1
#
_entry.id   AF-A0A699KYP0-F1
#
_cell.length_a   1.000
_cell.length_b   1.000
_cell.length_c   1.000
_cell.angle_alpha   90.00
_cell.angle_beta   90.00
_cell.angle_gamma   90.00
#
_symmetry.space_group_name_H-M   'P 1'
#
loop_
_entity.id
_entity.type
_entity.pdbx_description
1 polymer ?
#
loop_
_entity_poly.entity_id
_entity_poly.type
_entity_poly.pdbx_seq_one_letter_code
_entity_poly.pdbx_strand_id
1 'polypeptide(L)'
;MSTQEYMQKVVEDVGEDADFNGGAWVSTTNYVIAIGGTVTGCLGDIDNFLKKEKLEQVVAIVKSCYPNALGDLNVTMKDVSGTIPGTIYYKVFDVGSYGKDITVGAVMIIANASVFTPKPSEHYLNITKTNVVEVFRKDTVLLV
;
A
#
# COMPACT_ATOMS: atom_id res chain seq x y z
N MET A 1 9.58 -5.14 -11.83
CA MET A 1 10.60 -4.29 -11.20
C MET A 1 11.33 -5.14 -10.17
N SER A 2 12.66 -5.20 -10.19
CA SER A 2 13.44 -5.78 -9.10
C SER A 2 13.45 -4.84 -7.89
N THR A 3 13.78 -5.32 -6.69
CA THR A 3 13.91 -4.44 -5.51
C THR A 3 14.94 -3.33 -5.72
N GLN A 4 16.00 -3.57 -6.50
CA GLN A 4 16.99 -2.56 -6.84
C GLN A 4 16.42 -1.48 -7.77
N GLU A 5 15.65 -1.88 -8.80
CA GLU A 5 14.96 -0.93 -9.68
C GLU A 5 13.89 -0.12 -8.91
N TYR A 6 13.19 -0.75 -7.97
CA TYR A 6 12.26 -0.07 -7.09
C TYR A 6 12.97 0.95 -6.21
N MET A 7 14.09 0.57 -5.58
CA MET A 7 14.90 1.50 -4.78
C MET A 7 15.47 2.64 -5.60
N GLN A 8 15.91 2.39 -6.83
CA GLN A 8 16.42 3.43 -7.71
C GLN A 8 15.31 4.41 -8.10
N LYS A 9 14.15 3.90 -8.49
CA LYS A 9 12.98 4.72 -8.79
C LYS A 9 12.46 5.49 -7.57
N VAL A 10 12.50 4.87 -6.39
CA VAL A 10 12.27 5.57 -5.11
C VAL A 10 13.27 6.73 -5.01
N VAL A 11 14.58 6.52 -5.13
CA VAL A 11 15.54 7.63 -4.99
C VAL A 11 15.30 8.76 -6.02
N GLU A 12 14.94 8.41 -7.26
CA GLU A 12 14.68 9.38 -8.34
C GLU A 12 13.35 10.14 -8.14
N ASP A 13 12.24 9.45 -7.87
CA ASP A 13 10.89 10.06 -7.76
C ASP A 13 10.58 10.61 -6.34
N VAL A 14 11.21 10.09 -5.28
CA VAL A 14 11.02 10.56 -3.89
C VAL A 14 11.57 11.97 -3.69
N GLY A 15 12.54 12.42 -4.48
CA GLY A 15 13.06 13.78 -4.38
C GLY A 15 12.01 14.87 -4.62
N GLU A 16 10.98 14.59 -5.42
CA GLU A 16 9.95 15.57 -5.81
C GLU A 16 8.61 15.35 -5.11
N ASP A 17 8.30 14.13 -4.70
CA ASP A 17 7.00 13.78 -4.12
C ASP A 17 7.02 13.72 -2.59
N ALA A 18 6.33 14.68 -1.97
CA ALA A 18 6.25 14.79 -0.51
C ALA A 18 5.66 13.55 0.18
N ASP A 19 4.85 12.75 -0.52
CA ASP A 19 4.24 11.56 0.07
C ASP A 19 5.30 10.54 0.54
N PHE A 20 6.40 10.41 -0.20
CA PHE A 20 7.43 9.40 0.07
C PHE A 20 8.58 9.91 0.95
N ASN A 21 8.55 11.18 1.36
CA ASN A 21 9.50 11.77 2.29
C ASN A 21 9.04 11.71 3.74
N GLY A 22 7.82 11.22 4.00
CA GLY A 22 7.24 11.11 5.34
C GLY A 22 7.91 10.03 6.19
N GLY A 23 7.98 10.26 7.51
CA GLY A 23 8.56 9.31 8.47
C GLY A 23 7.89 7.93 8.43
N ALA A 24 6.60 7.86 8.13
CA ALA A 24 5.87 6.61 7.93
C ALA A 24 6.41 5.80 6.75
N TRP A 25 6.66 6.43 5.60
CA TRP A 25 7.19 5.76 4.42
C TRP A 25 8.61 5.25 4.66
N VAL A 26 9.48 6.12 5.19
CA VAL A 26 10.87 5.77 5.52
C VAL A 26 10.95 4.65 6.55
N SER A 27 10.08 4.68 7.58
CA SER A 27 10.03 3.61 8.59
C SER A 27 9.57 2.29 7.97
N THR A 28 8.61 2.34 7.05
CA THR A 28 8.10 1.15 6.36
C THR A 28 9.17 0.52 5.46
N THR A 29 9.90 1.32 4.68
CA THR A 29 10.97 0.81 3.82
C THR A 29 12.12 0.20 4.65
N ASN A 30 12.52 0.85 5.75
CA ASN A 30 13.49 0.29 6.70
C ASN A 30 13.02 -1.03 7.29
N TYR A 31 11.75 -1.13 7.67
CA TYR A 31 11.17 -2.38 8.18
C TYR A 31 11.25 -3.50 7.14
N VAL A 32 10.83 -3.25 5.89
CA VAL A 32 10.91 -4.23 4.81
C VAL A 32 12.34 -4.70 4.57
N ILE A 33 13.31 -3.78 4.56
CA ILE A 33 14.74 -4.11 4.43
C ILE A 33 15.20 -4.98 5.60
N ALA A 34 14.84 -4.63 6.83
CA ALA A 34 15.28 -5.35 8.04
C ALA A 34 14.78 -6.80 8.09
N ILE A 35 13.57 -7.06 7.60
CA ILE A 35 13.01 -8.43 7.55
C ILE A 35 13.46 -9.22 6.31
N GLY A 36 14.35 -8.67 5.47
CA GLY A 36 14.75 -9.27 4.20
C GLY A 36 13.61 -9.36 3.18
N GLY A 37 12.58 -8.53 3.34
CA GLY A 37 11.43 -8.48 2.46
C GLY A 37 11.77 -7.89 1.10
N THR A 38 11.05 -8.34 0.07
CA THR A 38 11.20 -7.86 -1.30
C THR A 38 9.89 -7.16 -1.67
N VAL A 39 9.94 -5.84 -1.92
CA VAL A 39 8.81 -5.13 -2.53
C VAL A 39 8.84 -5.47 -4.01
N THR A 40 7.85 -6.23 -4.48
CA THR A 40 7.77 -6.72 -5.88
C THR A 40 6.58 -6.14 -6.65
N GLY A 41 5.61 -5.56 -5.94
CA GLY A 41 4.39 -4.97 -6.50
C GLY A 41 4.60 -3.53 -6.98
N CYS A 42 4.05 -3.21 -8.15
CA CYS A 42 3.95 -1.84 -8.70
C CYS A 42 2.48 -1.56 -9.05
N LEU A 43 1.81 -0.71 -8.28
CA LEU A 43 0.40 -0.36 -8.48
C LEU A 43 0.13 0.27 -9.85
N GLY A 44 1.08 1.01 -10.42
CA GLY A 44 1.00 1.60 -11.75
C GLY A 44 1.00 0.58 -12.89
N ASP A 45 1.52 -0.62 -12.65
CA ASP A 45 1.60 -1.70 -13.65
C ASP A 45 0.55 -2.80 -13.39
N ILE A 46 -0.59 -2.44 -12.78
CA ILE A 46 -1.59 -3.42 -12.32
C ILE A 46 -2.08 -4.38 -13.41
N ASP A 47 -2.14 -3.94 -14.66
CA ASP A 47 -2.49 -4.77 -15.82
C ASP A 47 -1.56 -5.97 -16.01
N ASN A 48 -0.28 -5.82 -15.67
CA ASN A 48 0.69 -6.90 -15.71
C ASN A 48 0.49 -7.89 -14.56
N PHE A 49 -0.06 -7.44 -13.42
CA PHE A 49 -0.37 -8.30 -12.28
C PHE A 49 -1.63 -9.14 -12.48
N LEU A 50 -2.61 -8.67 -13.25
CA LEU A 50 -3.81 -9.45 -13.57
C LEU A 50 -3.49 -10.79 -14.25
N LYS A 51 -2.40 -10.84 -15.03
CA LYS A 51 -1.90 -12.07 -15.68
C LYS A 51 -1.28 -13.07 -14.70
N LYS A 52 -0.93 -12.63 -13.48
CA LYS A 52 -0.27 -13.42 -12.43
C LYS A 52 -1.20 -13.74 -11.25
N GLU A 53 -2.49 -13.43 -11.37
CA GLU A 53 -3.60 -13.69 -10.42
C GLU A 53 -3.52 -12.99 -9.04
N LYS A 54 -2.33 -12.69 -8.50
CA LYS A 54 -2.17 -12.02 -7.20
C LYS A 54 -1.06 -10.98 -7.17
N LEU A 55 -1.28 -9.94 -6.38
CA LEU A 55 -0.23 -8.99 -6.00
C LEU A 55 0.61 -9.60 -4.88
N GLU A 56 1.90 -9.85 -5.12
CA GLU A 56 2.80 -10.51 -4.15
C GLU A 56 3.00 -9.68 -2.89
N GLN A 57 3.67 -8.53 -2.97
CA GLN A 57 3.81 -7.58 -1.87
C GLN A 57 4.01 -6.15 -2.39
N VAL A 58 3.27 -5.20 -1.84
CA VAL A 58 3.39 -3.76 -2.15
C VAL A 58 3.45 -2.94 -0.87
N VAL A 59 4.22 -1.85 -0.92
CA VAL A 59 4.21 -0.79 0.10
C VAL A 59 3.45 0.39 -0.48
N ALA A 60 2.36 0.81 0.17
CA ALA A 60 1.49 1.84 -0.38
C ALA A 60 0.96 2.80 0.68
N ILE A 61 0.89 4.08 0.31
CA ILE A 61 0.36 5.18 1.10
C ILE A 61 -1.14 5.29 0.88
N VAL A 62 -1.89 5.49 1.97
CA VAL A 62 -3.31 5.83 1.91
C VAL A 62 -3.44 7.31 1.51
N LYS A 63 -3.82 7.58 0.26
CA LYS A 63 -4.08 8.95 -0.25
C LYS A 63 -5.46 9.46 0.10
N SER A 64 -6.43 8.58 0.10
CA SER A 64 -7.80 8.89 0.54
C SER A 64 -8.37 7.68 1.24
N CYS A 65 -9.26 7.91 2.21
CA CYS A 65 -10.02 6.85 2.85
C CYS A 65 -11.36 7.37 3.37
N TYR A 66 -12.45 6.69 3.03
CA TYR A 66 -13.79 7.04 3.51
C TYR A 66 -14.67 5.80 3.68
N PRO A 67 -15.52 5.75 4.71
CA PRO A 67 -16.34 4.59 4.99
C PRO A 67 -17.37 4.37 3.87
N ASN A 68 -17.69 3.12 3.57
CA ASN A 68 -18.80 2.74 2.72
C ASN A 68 -20.04 2.36 3.56
N ALA A 69 -21.18 2.12 2.90
CA ALA A 69 -22.44 1.80 3.57
C ALA A 69 -22.45 0.42 4.28
N LEU A 70 -21.42 -0.41 4.06
CA LEU A 70 -21.30 -1.78 4.59
C LEU A 70 -20.29 -1.87 5.75
N GLY A 71 -19.66 -0.76 6.12
CA GLY A 71 -18.64 -0.69 7.17
C GLY A 71 -17.21 -0.90 6.69
N ASP A 72 -17.00 -1.20 5.41
CA ASP A 72 -15.66 -1.22 4.81
C ASP A 72 -15.18 0.22 4.52
N LEU A 73 -13.93 0.36 4.12
CA LEU A 73 -13.33 1.63 3.77
C LEU A 73 -12.95 1.65 2.29
N ASN A 74 -13.51 2.59 1.54
CA ASN A 74 -13.01 2.90 0.20
C ASN A 74 -11.72 3.70 0.33
N VAL A 75 -10.70 3.32 -0.43
CA VAL A 75 -9.37 3.92 -0.35
C VAL A 75 -8.80 4.23 -1.73
N THR A 76 -7.88 5.18 -1.77
CA THR A 76 -6.92 5.33 -2.87
C THR A 76 -5.54 5.04 -2.31
N MET A 77 -4.88 4.02 -2.84
CA MET A 77 -3.54 3.61 -2.46
C MET A 77 -2.53 4.16 -3.47
N LYS A 78 -1.36 4.59 -3.00
CA LYS A 78 -0.28 5.10 -3.84
C LYS A 78 1.04 4.43 -3.52
N ASP A 79 1.75 3.98 -4.54
CA ASP A 79 3.17 3.63 -4.44
C ASP A 79 3.97 4.51 -5.42
N VAL A 80 5.28 4.28 -5.52
CA VAL A 80 6.15 5.03 -6.43
C VAL A 80 5.84 4.82 -7.92
N SER A 81 5.03 3.82 -8.27
CA SER A 81 4.67 3.53 -9.65
C SER A 81 3.33 4.14 -10.05
N GLY A 82 2.43 4.38 -9.10
CA GLY A 82 1.14 5.00 -9.39
C GLY A 82 0.11 4.88 -8.26
N THR A 83 -1.14 5.17 -8.62
CA THR A 83 -2.27 5.13 -7.70
C THR A 83 -3.32 4.13 -8.15
N ILE A 84 -3.92 3.41 -7.20
CA ILE A 84 -5.06 2.53 -7.47
C ILE A 84 -6.18 2.75 -6.45
N PRO A 85 -7.46 2.78 -6.86
CA PRO A 85 -8.56 2.71 -5.93
C PRO A 85 -8.68 1.30 -5.33
N GLY A 86 -9.36 1.19 -4.19
CA GLY A 86 -9.59 -0.10 -3.55
C GLY A 86 -10.56 -0.04 -2.40
N THR A 87 -10.75 -1.19 -1.75
CA THR A 87 -11.60 -1.36 -0.59
C THR A 87 -10.85 -2.15 0.48
N ILE A 88 -10.94 -1.70 1.73
CA ILE A 88 -10.42 -2.40 2.92
C ILE A 88 -11.60 -2.97 3.68
N TYR A 89 -11.67 -4.29 3.76
CA TYR A 89 -12.74 -5.01 4.45
C TYR A 89 -12.75 -4.71 5.95
N TYR A 90 -13.93 -4.48 6.53
CA TYR A 90 -14.08 -3.96 7.90
C TYR A 90 -13.36 -4.78 8.99
N LYS A 91 -13.20 -6.10 8.80
CA LYS A 91 -12.48 -6.96 9.75
C LYS A 91 -10.98 -6.69 9.85
N VAL A 92 -10.42 -5.88 8.95
CA VAL A 92 -9.06 -5.36 9.07
C VAL A 92 -8.94 -4.46 10.31
N PHE A 93 -10.01 -3.74 10.66
CA PHE A 93 -10.02 -2.81 11.80
C PHE A 93 -10.07 -3.52 13.15
N ASP A 94 -10.59 -4.75 13.19
CA ASP A 94 -10.67 -5.58 14.40
C ASP A 94 -9.31 -6.18 14.81
N VAL A 95 -8.28 -6.04 13.98
CA VAL A 95 -6.94 -6.56 14.26
C VAL A 95 -6.13 -5.50 14.98
N GLY A 96 -5.69 -5.81 16.20
CA GLY A 96 -4.51 -5.18 16.80
C GLY A 96 -4.49 -3.65 16.86
N SER A 97 -5.66 -2.97 16.86
CA SER A 97 -5.84 -1.51 16.84
C SER A 97 -5.70 -0.76 15.51
N TYR A 98 -5.59 -1.46 14.36
CA TYR A 98 -5.43 -0.79 13.06
C TYR A 98 -6.58 0.16 12.67
N GLY A 99 -7.77 0.01 13.26
CA GLY A 99 -8.91 0.88 12.96
C GLY A 99 -8.65 2.38 13.13
N LYS A 100 -7.72 2.78 14.03
CA LYS A 100 -7.32 4.19 14.19
C LYS A 100 -6.09 4.58 13.37
N ASP A 101 -5.38 3.58 12.87
CA ASP A 101 -4.05 3.75 12.27
C ASP A 101 -4.14 3.89 10.75
N ILE A 102 -5.19 3.30 10.14
CA ILE A 102 -5.52 3.46 8.72
C ILE A 102 -6.19 4.81 8.51
N THR A 103 -5.36 5.82 8.26
CA THR A 103 -5.77 7.20 7.96
C THR A 103 -5.00 7.73 6.76
N VAL A 104 -5.41 8.88 6.21
CA VAL A 104 -4.68 9.53 5.11
C VAL A 104 -3.24 9.83 5.55
N GLY A 105 -2.27 9.37 4.75
CA GLY A 105 -0.83 9.45 5.01
C GLY A 105 -0.25 8.24 5.76
N ALA A 106 -1.08 7.30 6.20
CA ALA A 106 -0.59 6.01 6.70
C ALA A 106 0.00 5.19 5.56
N VAL A 107 0.98 4.35 5.88
CA VAL A 107 1.65 3.45 4.92
C VAL A 107 1.35 2.02 5.30
N MET A 108 0.91 1.23 4.32
CA MET A 108 0.50 -0.15 4.50
C MET A 108 1.41 -1.07 3.70
N ILE A 109 1.83 -2.16 4.32
CA ILE A 109 2.44 -3.30 3.62
C ILE A 109 1.32 -4.29 3.32
N ILE A 110 1.04 -4.50 2.03
CA ILE A 110 -0.06 -5.34 1.56
C ILE A 110 0.54 -6.51 0.78
N ALA A 111 0.15 -7.73 1.11
CA ALA A 111 0.60 -8.95 0.45
C ALA A 111 -0.57 -9.84 0.03
N ASN A 112 -0.39 -10.57 -1.07
CA ASN A 112 -1.37 -11.51 -1.62
C ASN A 112 -2.77 -10.91 -1.86
N ALA A 113 -2.85 -9.60 -2.14
CA ALA A 113 -4.11 -8.92 -2.38
C ALA A 113 -4.66 -9.25 -3.77
N SER A 114 -5.99 -9.43 -3.83
CA SER A 114 -6.71 -9.62 -5.08
C SER A 114 -7.04 -8.28 -5.72
N VAL A 115 -7.02 -8.25 -7.05
CA VAL A 115 -7.46 -7.11 -7.86
C VAL A 115 -8.80 -7.45 -8.50
N PHE A 116 -9.79 -6.58 -8.30
CA PHE A 116 -11.10 -6.67 -8.93
C PHE A 116 -11.17 -5.75 -10.14
N THR A 117 -11.54 -6.30 -11.29
CA THR A 117 -11.55 -5.58 -12.58
C THR A 117 -12.95 -5.66 -13.20
N PRO A 118 -13.90 -4.79 -12.82
CA PRO A 118 -15.25 -4.81 -13.38
C PRO A 118 -15.29 -4.44 -14.86
N LYS A 119 -14.31 -3.65 -15.32
CA LYS A 119 -14.12 -3.27 -16.73
C LYS A 119 -12.63 -3.32 -17.07
N PRO A 120 -12.24 -3.49 -18.34
CA PRO A 120 -10.84 -3.62 -18.74
C PRO A 120 -9.89 -2.50 -18.30
N SER A 121 -10.42 -1.31 -17.98
CA SER A 121 -9.64 -0.13 -17.55
C SER A 121 -9.94 0.31 -16.12
N GLU A 122 -10.73 -0.48 -15.37
CA GLU A 122 -11.12 -0.16 -14.00
C GLU A 122 -10.59 -1.27 -13.09
N HIS A 123 -9.56 -0.96 -12.30
CA HIS A 123 -8.92 -1.92 -11.41
C HIS A 123 -9.01 -1.43 -9.98
N TYR A 124 -9.45 -2.32 -9.09
CA TYR A 124 -9.64 -2.03 -7.68
C TYR A 124 -8.90 -3.04 -6.83
N LEU A 125 -8.15 -2.57 -5.85
CA LEU A 125 -7.54 -3.44 -4.86
C LEU A 125 -8.59 -3.88 -3.84
N ASN A 126 -8.69 -5.18 -3.57
CA ASN A 126 -9.53 -5.69 -2.49
C ASN A 126 -8.62 -6.20 -1.36
N ILE A 127 -8.62 -5.50 -0.24
CA ILE A 127 -7.72 -5.72 0.90
C ILE A 127 -8.52 -6.35 2.04
N THR A 128 -8.11 -7.56 2.42
CA THR A 128 -8.67 -8.28 3.55
C THR A 128 -7.67 -8.35 4.72
N LYS A 129 -8.13 -8.84 5.88
CA LYS A 129 -7.30 -9.02 7.07
C LYS A 129 -6.01 -9.80 6.80
N THR A 130 -6.07 -10.84 5.97
CA THR A 130 -4.89 -11.67 5.67
C THR A 130 -3.92 -11.01 4.70
N ASN A 131 -4.33 -9.90 4.07
CA ASN A 131 -3.47 -9.17 3.14
C ASN A 131 -2.63 -8.10 3.83
N VAL A 132 -3.05 -7.61 5.00
CA VAL A 132 -2.31 -6.57 5.72
C VAL A 132 -1.18 -7.23 6.51
N VAL A 133 0.06 -6.89 6.15
CA VAL A 133 1.26 -7.35 6.84
C VAL A 133 1.60 -6.42 8.00
N GLU A 134 1.59 -5.11 7.76
CA GLU A 134 1.83 -4.08 8.78
C GLU A 134 1.24 -2.73 8.37
N VAL A 135 0.92 -1.88 9.34
CA VAL A 135 0.46 -0.50 9.12
C VAL A 135 1.33 0.48 9.91
N PHE A 136 1.90 1.45 9.21
CA PHE A 136 2.66 2.56 9.79
C PHE A 136 1.80 3.82 9.77
N ARG A 137 1.60 4.42 10.96
CA ARG A 137 0.78 5.63 11.10
C ARG A 137 1.45 6.82 10.44
N LYS A 138 0.66 7.77 9.95
CA LYS A 138 1.17 8.98 9.29
C LYS A 138 2.15 9.79 10.16
N ASP A 139 1.96 9.75 11.48
CA ASP A 139 2.73 10.48 12.49
C ASP A 139 3.90 9.66 13.06
N THR A 140 4.22 8.52 12.45
CA THR A 140 5.41 7.74 12.82
C THR A 140 6.64 8.62 12.68
N VAL A 141 7.22 8.98 13.83
CA VAL A 141 8.48 9.72 13.92
C VAL A 141 9.63 8.73 13.79
N LEU A 142 10.60 9.06 12.97
CA LEU A 142 11.86 8.32 12.90
C LEU A 142 12.52 8.37 14.29
N LEU A 143 12.68 7.22 14.94
CA LEU A 143 13.60 7.11 16.06
C LEU A 143 15.01 7.17 15.47
N VAL A 144 15.61 8.37 15.54
CA VAL A 144 17.00 8.66 15.13
C VAL A 144 17.96 8.15 16.19
#